data_AF-A0A849Q7L9-F1
#
_entry.id   AF-A0A849Q7L9-F1
#
_cell.length_a   1.000
_cell.length_b   1.000
_cell.length_c   1.000
_cell.angle_alpha   90.00
_cell.angle_beta   90.00
_cell.angle_gamma   90.00
#
_symmetry.space_group_name_H-M   'P 1'
#
loop_
_entity.id
_entity.type
_entity.pdbx_description
1 polymer ?
#
loop_
_entity_poly.entity_id
_entity_poly.type
_entity_poly.pdbx_seq_one_letter_code
_entity_poly.pdbx_strand_id
1 'polypeptide(L)'
;MRVVIRPNPKCFTRGAYAMAIALLAIALLAIPAAADTGDETRSTVEFGPDLAVNAGDIILSKTSLLVGVEFNVTIKVYNLGDEDAFDVDVDLLVDTEPVERVTLDQVMVDGWEITGFELVLTQGDHEITVLVDADDAIDERREDNNDASRDVRVNGLPDGSITAKDITVSDAHPEEGDVVTIDATVHNLGESAATLVVVQFWDGFPGEGLLIDDRTTSIPEAGQDTVSITWDTTGLGGTHVISVNISRVMPGEDNLGNNLATATVLVFTDWDLVIDTKTGDKTIDQEWTQDGFVTVREGATLTIRETDFKFLQDYDNQFALFVEDGGNLVLDDAVVRSDYGLLVFLEAGTSLLLTSGAELAANIVLTGATDVTVEDSVVDGALTGTATSVTVRNSVVTGELSLEGATLLVQDSSLYTGIPCVLQGTNAVFLDSMFNGTADPCLSLIEGATVELRNVTLRNVRTDASSTALVFRRVEVQVVDESTMVIPEADIEIRHFINGTV
;
A
#
# COMPACT_ATOMS: atom_id res chain seq x y z
N MET A 1 25.25 36.37 12.10
CA MET A 1 24.22 36.39 11.04
C MET A 1 24.28 37.74 10.34
N ARG A 2 24.84 37.79 9.12
CA ARG A 2 24.99 38.99 8.29
C ARG A 2 24.83 38.52 6.85
N VAL A 3 23.68 38.80 6.26
CA VAL A 3 23.33 38.38 4.89
C VAL A 3 23.90 39.41 3.92
N VAL A 4 24.74 38.95 3.01
CA VAL A 4 25.27 39.71 1.86
C VAL A 4 24.85 38.96 0.61
N ILE A 5 23.98 39.56 -0.18
CA ILE A 5 23.57 39.03 -1.49
C ILE A 5 24.56 39.56 -2.53
N ARG A 6 25.15 38.65 -3.32
CA ARG A 6 25.83 38.99 -4.58
C ARG A 6 25.31 38.07 -5.70
N PRO A 7 24.96 38.62 -6.88
CA PRO A 7 24.53 37.84 -8.03
C PRO A 7 25.74 37.22 -8.74
N ASN A 8 25.61 35.97 -9.17
CA ASN A 8 26.67 35.25 -9.88
C ASN A 8 26.43 35.32 -11.41
N PRO A 9 27.42 35.76 -12.22
CA PRO A 9 27.30 35.93 -13.66
C PRO A 9 28.00 34.79 -14.41
N LYS A 10 27.34 34.13 -15.36
CA LYS A 10 28.02 33.41 -16.46
C LYS A 10 27.15 33.36 -17.74
N CYS A 11 27.36 34.34 -18.61
CA CYS A 11 27.17 34.24 -20.06
C CYS A 11 28.56 34.18 -20.72
N PHE A 12 28.62 33.66 -21.96
CA PHE A 12 29.78 33.39 -22.83
C PHE A 12 30.46 32.03 -22.57
N THR A 13 30.70 31.12 -23.53
CA THR A 13 30.94 31.23 -24.98
C THR A 13 30.78 29.85 -25.63
N ARG A 14 30.22 29.77 -26.85
CA ARG A 14 30.86 29.26 -28.09
C ARG A 14 29.79 28.91 -29.14
N GLY A 15 29.42 29.92 -29.91
CA GLY A 15 28.90 29.74 -31.26
C GLY A 15 30.08 29.78 -32.25
N ALA A 16 30.10 28.80 -33.16
CA ALA A 16 30.58 28.83 -34.55
C ALA A 16 31.01 27.41 -34.97
N TYR A 17 30.22 26.72 -35.79
CA TYR A 17 30.49 26.43 -37.22
C TYR A 17 29.47 25.41 -37.79
N ALA A 18 29.19 25.56 -39.11
CA ALA A 18 28.21 24.88 -39.99
C ALA A 18 26.78 25.47 -39.88
N MET A 19 26.34 26.46 -40.67
CA MET A 19 26.52 26.86 -42.08
C MET A 19 25.77 25.97 -43.09
N ALA A 20 24.70 26.56 -43.67
CA ALA A 20 23.84 26.14 -44.79
C ALA A 20 22.92 24.95 -44.47
N ILE A 21 21.59 25.00 -44.57
CA ILE A 21 20.67 25.63 -45.55
C ILE A 21 19.32 25.86 -44.82
N ALA A 22 18.76 27.08 -44.83
CA ALA A 22 17.34 27.36 -44.53
C ALA A 22 17.03 28.85 -44.83
N LEU A 23 16.71 29.15 -46.09
CA LEU A 23 15.76 30.19 -46.49
C LEU A 23 14.39 29.48 -46.44
N LEU A 24 13.25 29.99 -45.97
CA LEU A 24 12.76 31.34 -45.73
C LEU A 24 11.47 31.17 -44.90
N ALA A 25 11.41 31.61 -43.63
CA ALA A 25 10.15 31.73 -42.89
C ALA A 25 9.84 33.22 -42.69
N ILE A 26 8.81 33.68 -43.39
CA ILE A 26 8.35 35.06 -43.46
C ILE A 26 7.69 35.48 -42.13
N ALA A 27 7.96 36.74 -41.77
CA ALA A 27 7.51 37.40 -40.56
C ALA A 27 5.99 37.61 -40.52
N LEU A 28 5.44 37.32 -39.33
CA LEU A 28 4.11 37.71 -38.89
C LEU A 28 4.04 39.23 -38.61
N LEU A 29 3.21 39.97 -39.34
CA LEU A 29 2.74 41.30 -38.95
C LEU A 29 1.24 41.44 -39.26
N ALA A 30 0.49 41.81 -38.24
CA ALA A 30 -0.96 41.89 -38.22
C ALA A 30 -1.55 43.18 -38.83
N ILE A 31 -2.87 43.11 -39.10
CA ILE A 31 -3.92 44.17 -39.25
C ILE A 31 -4.34 44.48 -40.72
N PRO A 32 -5.64 44.68 -41.08
CA PRO A 32 -6.91 44.06 -40.64
C PRO A 32 -7.77 43.54 -41.83
N ALA A 33 -8.94 42.97 -41.51
CA ALA A 33 -9.97 42.50 -42.42
C ALA A 33 -10.33 43.44 -43.59
N ALA A 34 -10.33 42.90 -44.80
CA ALA A 34 -11.14 43.32 -45.94
C ALA A 34 -11.51 42.08 -46.76
N ALA A 35 -12.78 42.00 -47.16
CA ALA A 35 -13.30 40.97 -48.05
C ALA A 35 -12.59 41.01 -49.41
N ASP A 36 -12.38 39.84 -50.02
CA ASP A 36 -12.86 39.45 -51.37
C ASP A 36 -12.02 38.29 -51.93
N THR A 37 -12.70 37.41 -52.68
CA THR A 37 -12.25 36.35 -53.60
C THR A 37 -11.29 35.27 -53.11
N GLY A 38 -11.71 34.00 -53.25
CA GLY A 38 -10.84 32.83 -53.18
C GLY A 38 -9.68 32.95 -54.16
N ASP A 39 -8.49 32.69 -53.63
CA ASP A 39 -7.25 32.61 -54.39
C ASP A 39 -6.77 31.16 -54.27
N GLU A 40 -7.37 30.29 -55.10
CA GLU A 40 -6.70 29.05 -55.50
C GLU A 40 -5.58 29.47 -56.45
N THR A 41 -4.34 29.34 -56.02
CA THR A 41 -3.16 29.70 -56.83
C THR A 41 -3.00 28.68 -57.96
N ARG A 42 -3.76 28.85 -59.05
CA ARG A 42 -3.52 28.13 -60.30
C ARG A 42 -2.17 28.57 -60.88
N SER A 43 -1.30 27.59 -61.14
CA SER A 43 -0.06 27.76 -61.88
C SER A 43 -0.32 28.40 -63.26
N THR A 44 0.69 29.06 -63.85
CA THR A 44 0.58 29.65 -65.21
C THR A 44 0.60 28.62 -66.34
N VAL A 45 0.63 27.34 -65.98
CA VAL A 45 0.70 26.18 -66.89
C VAL A 45 -0.71 25.80 -67.34
N GLU A 46 -1.00 25.96 -68.64
CA GLU A 46 -2.32 25.64 -69.23
C GLU A 46 -2.46 24.14 -69.58
N PHE A 47 -1.33 23.44 -69.82
CA PHE A 47 -1.22 22.04 -70.23
C PHE A 47 -0.04 21.39 -69.49
N GLY A 48 -0.25 20.18 -68.94
CA GLY A 48 0.75 19.50 -68.10
C GLY A 48 0.12 18.56 -67.06
N PRO A 49 0.96 17.88 -66.26
CA PRO A 49 0.51 17.09 -65.11
C PRO A 49 -0.26 17.92 -64.07
N ASP A 50 -1.06 17.23 -63.25
CA ASP A 50 -1.76 17.78 -62.07
C ASP A 50 -1.75 16.65 -61.02
N LEU A 51 -0.68 16.57 -60.24
CA LEU A 51 -0.57 15.56 -59.21
C LEU A 51 -1.58 15.87 -58.11
N ALA A 52 -2.04 14.84 -57.41
CA ALA A 52 -2.96 15.06 -56.30
C ALA A 52 -2.91 13.93 -55.30
N VAL A 53 -3.14 14.27 -54.04
CA VAL A 53 -3.38 13.31 -52.95
C VAL A 53 -4.65 13.65 -52.20
N ASN A 54 -5.28 12.62 -51.62
CA ASN A 54 -6.48 12.78 -50.81
C ASN A 54 -6.26 12.17 -49.43
N ALA A 55 -6.65 12.88 -48.37
CA ALA A 55 -6.55 12.39 -47.00
C ALA A 55 -7.30 11.05 -46.78
N GLY A 56 -8.41 10.84 -47.49
CA GLY A 56 -9.18 9.59 -47.45
C GLY A 56 -8.47 8.38 -48.09
N ASP A 57 -7.45 8.61 -48.92
CA ASP A 57 -6.62 7.56 -49.53
C ASP A 57 -5.36 7.24 -48.71
N ILE A 58 -5.09 7.96 -47.62
CA ILE A 58 -4.07 7.58 -46.63
C ILE A 58 -4.64 6.41 -45.80
N ILE A 59 -4.20 5.19 -46.08
CA ILE A 59 -4.66 3.97 -45.41
C ILE A 59 -3.56 3.42 -44.51
N LEU A 60 -3.91 3.10 -43.26
CA LEU A 60 -3.02 2.47 -42.29
C LEU A 60 -3.27 0.97 -42.26
N SER A 61 -2.20 0.17 -42.15
CA SER A 61 -2.33 -1.30 -42.05
C SER A 61 -2.91 -1.78 -40.72
N LYS A 62 -2.97 -0.91 -39.70
CA LYS A 62 -3.49 -1.18 -38.36
C LYS A 62 -4.51 -0.12 -37.94
N THR A 63 -5.57 -0.57 -37.28
CA THR A 63 -6.61 0.31 -36.73
C THR A 63 -6.29 0.78 -35.31
N SER A 64 -5.42 0.07 -34.60
CA SER A 64 -4.88 0.44 -33.29
C SER A 64 -3.37 0.49 -33.40
N LEU A 65 -2.78 1.66 -33.12
CA LEU A 65 -1.35 1.86 -33.14
C LEU A 65 -0.83 1.79 -31.71
N LEU A 66 0.23 1.01 -31.51
CA LEU A 66 0.91 0.87 -30.22
C LEU A 66 2.32 1.40 -30.36
N VAL A 67 2.82 2.03 -29.30
CA VAL A 67 4.19 2.55 -29.27
C VAL A 67 5.20 1.46 -29.65
N GLY A 68 6.15 1.81 -30.52
CA GLY A 68 7.21 0.90 -30.95
C GLY A 68 6.75 -0.23 -31.89
N VAL A 69 5.47 -0.30 -32.25
CA VAL A 69 4.93 -1.31 -33.15
C VAL A 69 4.86 -0.78 -34.58
N GLU A 70 5.57 -1.45 -35.48
CA GLU A 70 5.61 -1.11 -36.90
C GLU A 70 4.24 -1.26 -37.60
N PHE A 71 3.91 -0.32 -38.47
CA PHE A 71 2.75 -0.37 -39.36
C PHE A 71 3.08 0.26 -40.72
N ASN A 72 2.24 -0.02 -41.72
CA ASN A 72 2.43 0.49 -43.07
C ASN A 72 1.39 1.56 -43.38
N VAL A 73 1.82 2.67 -43.93
CA VAL A 73 0.98 3.72 -44.51
C VAL A 73 0.98 3.54 -46.01
N THR A 74 -0.18 3.48 -46.66
CA THR A 74 -0.28 3.52 -48.13
C THR A 74 -1.05 4.74 -48.57
N ILE A 75 -0.65 5.33 -49.70
CA ILE A 75 -1.31 6.48 -50.30
C ILE A 75 -1.47 6.27 -51.81
N LYS A 76 -2.60 6.72 -52.36
CA LYS A 76 -2.77 6.88 -53.81
C LYS A 76 -2.34 8.27 -54.23
N VAL A 77 -1.47 8.34 -55.22
CA VAL A 77 -1.05 9.56 -55.91
C VAL A 77 -1.75 9.58 -57.27
N TYR A 78 -2.57 10.60 -57.50
CA TYR A 78 -3.30 10.79 -58.75
C TYR A 78 -2.52 11.70 -59.69
N ASN A 79 -2.77 11.57 -60.99
CA ASN A 79 -2.46 12.58 -61.98
C ASN A 79 -3.76 12.94 -62.73
N LEU A 80 -4.30 14.11 -62.40
CA LEU A 80 -5.54 14.68 -62.93
C LEU A 80 -5.29 15.61 -64.14
N GLY A 81 -4.03 15.66 -64.60
CA GLY A 81 -3.57 16.51 -65.68
C GLY A 81 -3.88 15.92 -67.04
N ASP A 82 -3.21 16.42 -68.08
CA ASP A 82 -3.32 15.88 -69.44
C ASP A 82 -2.00 15.39 -70.05
N GLU A 83 -0.96 15.29 -69.23
CA GLU A 83 0.32 14.68 -69.58
C GLU A 83 0.77 13.69 -68.48
N ASP A 84 1.57 12.69 -68.86
CA ASP A 84 2.18 11.76 -67.91
C ASP A 84 3.20 12.50 -67.03
N ALA A 85 3.23 12.18 -65.73
CA ALA A 85 4.26 12.64 -64.81
C ALA A 85 5.34 11.56 -64.65
N PHE A 86 6.60 11.95 -64.58
CA PHE A 86 7.76 11.06 -64.42
C PHE A 86 8.60 11.51 -63.24
N ASP A 87 9.30 10.56 -62.60
CA ASP A 87 10.18 10.83 -61.45
C ASP A 87 9.45 11.60 -60.33
N VAL A 88 8.24 11.17 -59.99
CA VAL A 88 7.36 11.83 -59.01
C VAL A 88 7.82 11.49 -57.59
N ASP A 89 8.37 12.47 -56.88
CA ASP A 89 8.75 12.33 -55.48
C ASP A 89 7.52 12.40 -54.56
N VAL A 90 7.45 11.47 -53.60
CA VAL A 90 6.42 11.41 -52.56
C VAL A 90 7.10 11.39 -51.21
N ASP A 91 6.94 12.46 -50.45
CA ASP A 91 7.48 12.64 -49.11
C ASP A 91 6.45 12.29 -48.04
N LEU A 92 6.91 11.54 -47.04
CA LEU A 92 6.18 11.29 -45.80
C LEU A 92 6.77 12.14 -44.69
N LEU A 93 5.94 12.95 -44.05
CA LEU A 93 6.28 13.72 -42.86
C LEU A 93 5.48 13.21 -41.66
N VAL A 94 6.09 13.25 -40.48
CA VAL A 94 5.43 13.05 -39.18
C VAL A 94 5.67 14.28 -38.32
N ASP A 95 4.60 14.91 -37.85
CA ASP A 95 4.68 16.15 -37.04
C ASP A 95 5.56 17.22 -37.68
N THR A 96 5.43 17.40 -39.00
CA THR A 96 6.22 18.31 -39.86
C THR A 96 7.67 17.90 -40.14
N GLU A 97 8.17 16.83 -39.53
CA GLU A 97 9.52 16.33 -39.79
C GLU A 97 9.51 15.30 -40.92
N PRO A 98 10.36 15.44 -41.96
CA PRO A 98 10.45 14.47 -43.04
C PRO A 98 11.02 13.14 -42.54
N VAL A 99 10.31 12.05 -42.85
CA VAL A 99 10.65 10.69 -42.43
C VAL A 99 11.27 9.90 -43.58
N GLU A 100 10.58 9.86 -44.72
CA GLU A 100 10.98 9.04 -45.87
C GLU A 100 10.47 9.64 -47.18
N ARG A 101 11.22 9.45 -48.27
CA ARG A 101 10.86 9.83 -49.63
C ARG A 101 10.85 8.60 -50.53
N VAL A 102 9.81 8.45 -51.34
CA VAL A 102 9.73 7.44 -52.40
C VAL A 102 9.51 8.13 -53.74
N THR A 103 10.29 7.78 -54.75
CA THR A 103 10.11 8.25 -56.12
C THR A 103 9.32 7.22 -56.93
N LEU A 104 8.25 7.66 -57.59
CA LEU A 104 7.47 6.89 -58.54
C LEU A 104 8.00 7.16 -59.95
N ASP A 105 8.39 6.09 -60.67
CA ASP A 105 8.95 6.22 -62.03
C ASP A 105 8.01 6.96 -62.99
N GLN A 106 6.69 6.70 -62.88
CA GLN A 106 5.67 7.31 -63.72
C GLN A 106 4.30 7.29 -63.04
N VAL A 107 3.54 8.38 -63.16
CA VAL A 107 2.09 8.41 -62.88
C VAL A 107 1.37 8.81 -64.17
N MET A 108 0.69 7.84 -64.80
CA MET A 108 0.01 8.04 -66.09
C MET A 108 -1.07 9.13 -65.99
N VAL A 109 -1.25 9.86 -67.08
CA VAL A 109 -2.35 10.82 -67.26
C VAL A 109 -3.71 10.18 -66.94
N ASP A 110 -4.59 10.93 -66.26
CA ASP A 110 -5.89 10.48 -65.74
C ASP A 110 -5.82 9.21 -64.86
N GLY A 111 -4.62 8.88 -64.35
CA GLY A 111 -4.31 7.65 -63.62
C GLY A 111 -3.95 7.89 -62.15
N TRP A 112 -3.55 6.82 -61.47
CA TRP A 112 -2.98 6.88 -60.13
C TRP A 112 -1.98 5.75 -59.92
N GLU A 113 -1.05 5.98 -59.00
CA GLU A 113 -0.13 4.97 -58.47
C GLU A 113 -0.28 4.85 -56.95
N ILE A 114 0.13 3.71 -56.40
CA ILE A 114 0.12 3.46 -54.94
C ILE A 114 1.55 3.30 -54.46
N THR A 115 1.91 4.06 -53.44
CA THR A 115 3.15 3.87 -52.68
C THR A 115 2.83 3.67 -51.19
N GLY A 116 3.82 3.23 -50.42
CA GLY A 116 3.68 3.09 -48.99
C GLY A 116 4.99 3.15 -48.22
N PHE A 117 4.85 3.29 -46.92
CA PHE A 117 5.93 3.62 -45.98
C PHE A 117 5.80 2.79 -44.71
N GLU A 118 6.91 2.28 -44.21
CA GLU A 118 6.98 1.56 -42.93
C GLU A 118 7.27 2.55 -41.80
N LEU A 119 6.36 2.63 -40.83
CA LEU A 119 6.44 3.57 -39.71
C LEU A 119 6.47 2.87 -38.36
N VAL A 120 7.29 3.43 -37.46
CA VAL A 120 7.27 3.18 -36.03
C VAL A 120 7.18 4.54 -35.33
N LEU A 121 6.16 4.73 -34.50
CA LEU A 121 5.90 6.00 -33.81
C LEU A 121 6.06 5.87 -32.29
N THR A 122 6.35 7.00 -31.66
CA THR A 122 6.30 7.16 -30.21
C THR A 122 4.85 7.21 -29.71
N GLN A 123 4.64 7.08 -28.41
CA GLN A 123 3.31 7.25 -27.81
C GLN A 123 2.86 8.71 -27.94
N GLY A 124 1.60 8.93 -28.34
CA GLY A 124 1.02 10.26 -28.46
C GLY A 124 0.12 10.43 -29.67
N ASP A 125 -0.38 11.66 -29.83
CA ASP A 125 -1.06 12.09 -31.05
C ASP A 125 -0.01 12.59 -32.05
N HIS A 126 -0.13 12.16 -33.31
CA HIS A 126 0.78 12.47 -34.40
C HIS A 126 0.00 12.88 -35.65
N GLU A 127 0.55 13.77 -36.45
CA GLU A 127 0.04 14.09 -37.79
C GLU A 127 0.90 13.40 -38.86
N ILE A 128 0.28 12.55 -39.68
CA ILE A 128 0.94 11.96 -40.85
C ILE A 128 0.59 12.81 -42.06
N THR A 129 1.59 13.42 -42.71
CA THR A 129 1.43 14.24 -43.90
C THR A 129 2.13 13.59 -45.08
N VAL A 130 1.44 13.49 -46.22
CA VAL A 130 2.04 13.12 -47.50
C VAL A 130 2.11 14.36 -48.37
N LEU A 131 3.30 14.65 -48.90
CA LEU A 131 3.54 15.69 -49.89
C LEU A 131 3.98 15.03 -51.19
N VAL A 132 3.40 15.43 -52.31
CA VAL A 132 3.82 15.02 -53.65
C VAL A 132 4.54 16.18 -54.31
N ASP A 133 5.65 15.89 -54.98
CA ASP A 133 6.53 16.87 -55.62
C ASP A 133 6.85 18.09 -54.73
N ALA A 134 7.24 17.84 -53.47
CA ALA A 134 7.48 18.91 -52.49
C ALA A 134 8.64 19.85 -52.87
N ASP A 135 9.48 19.44 -53.82
CA ASP A 135 10.58 20.25 -54.36
C ASP A 135 10.15 21.14 -55.54
N ASP A 136 8.88 21.07 -55.96
CA ASP A 136 8.31 21.84 -57.09
C ASP A 136 9.11 21.60 -58.38
N ALA A 137 9.43 20.32 -58.65
CA ALA A 137 10.31 19.90 -59.74
C ALA A 137 9.56 19.63 -61.05
N ILE A 138 8.26 19.32 -60.96
CA ILE A 138 7.34 19.11 -62.06
C ILE A 138 6.46 20.36 -62.15
N ASP A 139 6.41 21.00 -63.32
CA ASP A 139 5.52 22.14 -63.53
C ASP A 139 4.07 21.62 -63.64
N GLU A 140 3.24 21.85 -62.62
CA GLU A 140 1.87 21.34 -62.58
C GLU A 140 0.84 22.42 -62.91
N ARG A 141 -0.39 21.97 -63.22
CA ARG A 141 -1.54 22.88 -63.42
C ARG A 141 -2.03 23.48 -62.11
N ARG A 142 -1.87 22.75 -61.01
CA ARG A 142 -2.32 23.10 -59.67
C ARG A 142 -1.32 22.53 -58.68
N GLU A 143 -0.82 23.40 -57.82
CA GLU A 143 0.11 23.03 -56.75
C GLU A 143 -0.60 22.92 -55.39
N ASP A 144 -1.92 23.16 -55.35
CA ASP A 144 -2.71 23.30 -54.12
C ASP A 144 -3.43 22.02 -53.68
N ASN A 145 -3.13 20.90 -54.34
CA ASN A 145 -3.71 19.57 -54.13
C ASN A 145 -2.66 18.47 -53.91
N ASN A 146 -1.41 18.88 -53.69
CA ASN A 146 -0.25 17.99 -53.57
C ASN A 146 0.06 17.61 -52.12
N ASP A 147 -0.74 18.07 -51.17
CA ASP A 147 -0.62 17.73 -49.76
C ASP A 147 -1.89 17.08 -49.19
N ALA A 148 -1.71 16.09 -48.32
CA ALA A 148 -2.78 15.50 -47.54
C ALA A 148 -2.27 15.05 -46.16
N SER A 149 -3.03 15.37 -45.12
CA SER A 149 -2.73 14.96 -43.74
C SER A 149 -3.77 13.99 -43.16
N ARG A 150 -3.33 13.18 -42.20
CA ARG A 150 -4.17 12.32 -41.37
C ARG A 150 -3.65 12.28 -39.93
N ASP A 151 -4.49 12.70 -38.99
CA ASP A 151 -4.21 12.54 -37.55
C ASP A 151 -4.29 11.07 -37.12
N VAL A 152 -3.35 10.66 -36.29
CA VAL A 152 -3.32 9.32 -35.67
C VAL A 152 -2.97 9.43 -34.18
N ARG A 153 -3.50 8.49 -33.39
CA ARG A 153 -3.11 8.33 -31.98
C ARG A 153 -2.42 7.00 -31.79
N VAL A 154 -1.26 7.04 -31.17
CA VAL A 154 -0.43 5.88 -30.81
C VAL A 154 -0.53 5.68 -29.31
N ASN A 155 -1.18 4.59 -28.91
CA ASN A 155 -1.38 4.27 -27.51
C ASN A 155 -0.15 3.64 -26.87
N GLY A 156 -0.01 3.81 -25.57
CA GLY A 156 0.93 3.03 -24.76
C GLY A 156 0.63 1.53 -24.76
N LEU A 157 1.62 0.74 -24.37
CA LEU A 157 1.50 -0.69 -24.13
C LEU A 157 0.59 -0.97 -22.91
N PRO A 158 0.05 -2.20 -22.74
CA PRO A 158 -0.57 -2.58 -21.48
C PRO A 158 0.45 -2.55 -20.34
N ASP A 159 -0.03 -2.43 -19.11
CA ASP A 159 0.78 -2.45 -17.88
C ASP A 159 0.05 -3.32 -16.84
N GLY A 160 0.39 -4.59 -16.79
CA GLY A 160 -0.10 -5.53 -15.80
C GLY A 160 0.34 -5.11 -14.41
N SER A 161 -0.55 -5.22 -13.42
CA SER A 161 -0.16 -4.96 -12.04
C SER A 161 -0.98 -5.75 -11.05
N ILE A 162 -0.36 -6.01 -9.91
CA ILE A 162 -1.00 -6.67 -8.77
C ILE A 162 -0.37 -6.15 -7.47
N THR A 163 -1.18 -6.07 -6.42
CA THR A 163 -0.75 -5.71 -5.07
C THR A 163 -1.17 -6.78 -4.06
N ALA A 164 -0.60 -6.75 -2.85
CA ALA A 164 -0.97 -7.71 -1.80
C ALA A 164 -2.46 -7.66 -1.43
N LYS A 165 -3.13 -6.50 -1.62
CA LYS A 165 -4.57 -6.35 -1.36
C LYS A 165 -5.45 -7.02 -2.41
N ASP A 166 -4.88 -7.34 -3.57
CA ASP A 166 -5.59 -7.99 -4.66
C ASP A 166 -5.59 -9.52 -4.53
N ILE A 167 -4.86 -10.07 -3.56
CA ILE A 167 -4.78 -11.50 -3.27
C ILE A 167 -5.70 -11.79 -2.09
N THR A 168 -6.66 -12.69 -2.28
CA THR A 168 -7.53 -13.18 -1.20
C THR A 168 -7.51 -14.69 -1.17
N VAL A 169 -7.56 -15.25 0.04
CA VAL A 169 -7.69 -16.70 0.27
C VAL A 169 -9.03 -16.94 0.93
N SER A 170 -9.77 -17.94 0.46
CA SER A 170 -11.13 -18.23 0.95
C SER A 170 -11.19 -18.56 2.44
N ASP A 171 -10.08 -19.09 2.96
CA ASP A 171 -9.81 -19.26 4.38
C ASP A 171 -8.38 -18.74 4.60
N ALA A 172 -8.21 -17.66 5.37
CA ALA A 172 -6.89 -17.09 5.64
C ALA A 172 -6.00 -18.02 6.50
N HIS A 173 -6.61 -19.08 7.01
CA HIS A 173 -6.17 -19.88 8.14
C HIS A 173 -6.66 -21.33 8.02
N PRO A 174 -6.37 -22.01 6.89
CA PRO A 174 -6.83 -23.37 6.66
C PRO A 174 -6.20 -24.37 7.62
N GLU A 175 -6.88 -25.48 7.89
CA GLU A 175 -6.25 -26.65 8.49
C GLU A 175 -5.51 -27.45 7.41
N GLU A 176 -4.48 -28.19 7.82
CA GLU A 176 -3.71 -29.06 6.93
C GLU A 176 -4.64 -30.11 6.29
N GLY A 177 -4.72 -30.12 4.96
CA GLY A 177 -5.61 -30.98 4.19
C GLY A 177 -6.90 -30.32 3.72
N ASP A 178 -7.16 -29.07 4.13
CA ASP A 178 -8.19 -28.25 3.50
C ASP A 178 -7.85 -27.92 2.05
N VAL A 179 -8.90 -27.70 1.26
CA VAL A 179 -8.77 -27.16 -0.10
C VAL A 179 -9.33 -25.75 -0.11
N VAL A 180 -8.45 -24.75 -0.20
CA VAL A 180 -8.82 -23.33 -0.24
C VAL A 180 -8.81 -22.79 -1.67
N THR A 181 -9.55 -21.72 -1.90
CA THR A 181 -9.49 -20.95 -3.15
C THR A 181 -8.60 -19.73 -2.94
N ILE A 182 -7.67 -19.49 -3.86
CA ILE A 182 -6.86 -18.28 -3.92
C ILE A 182 -7.33 -17.47 -5.13
N ASP A 183 -7.80 -16.25 -4.88
CA ASP A 183 -8.20 -15.29 -5.90
C ASP A 183 -7.11 -14.22 -6.04
N ALA A 184 -6.82 -13.84 -7.28
CA ALA A 184 -5.96 -12.71 -7.60
C ALA A 184 -6.65 -11.76 -8.56
N THR A 185 -6.80 -10.51 -8.15
CA THR A 185 -7.30 -9.44 -9.02
C THR A 185 -6.12 -8.74 -9.70
N VAL A 186 -6.00 -8.96 -11.00
CA VAL A 186 -4.94 -8.34 -11.81
C VAL A 186 -5.50 -7.13 -12.54
N HIS A 187 -4.72 -6.06 -12.59
CA HIS A 187 -5.11 -4.78 -13.17
C HIS A 187 -4.29 -4.51 -14.43
N ASN A 188 -4.85 -3.75 -15.37
CA ASN A 188 -4.13 -3.18 -16.51
C ASN A 188 -4.14 -1.66 -16.39
N LEU A 189 -2.99 -1.07 -16.04
CA LEU A 189 -2.80 0.37 -15.87
C LEU A 189 -2.39 1.08 -17.17
N GLY A 190 -2.20 0.32 -18.26
CA GLY A 190 -1.76 0.83 -19.56
C GLY A 190 -2.88 1.35 -20.44
N GLU A 191 -2.51 1.89 -21.60
CA GLU A 191 -3.41 2.54 -22.59
C GLU A 191 -3.87 1.60 -23.71
N SER A 192 -3.62 0.31 -23.57
CA SER A 192 -4.13 -0.70 -24.51
C SER A 192 -4.54 -1.96 -23.77
N ALA A 193 -5.43 -2.72 -24.39
CA ALA A 193 -5.94 -3.95 -23.81
C ALA A 193 -4.84 -5.03 -23.76
N ALA A 194 -4.71 -5.67 -22.60
CA ALA A 194 -3.93 -6.88 -22.43
C ALA A 194 -4.75 -8.09 -22.91
N THR A 195 -4.57 -8.48 -24.17
CA THR A 195 -5.30 -9.59 -24.80
C THR A 195 -4.98 -10.97 -24.23
N LEU A 196 -3.82 -11.11 -23.58
CA LEU A 196 -3.42 -12.30 -22.83
C LEU A 196 -2.57 -11.88 -21.64
N VAL A 197 -2.96 -12.33 -20.45
CA VAL A 197 -2.24 -12.17 -19.19
C VAL A 197 -2.10 -13.56 -18.58
N VAL A 198 -0.88 -13.99 -18.27
CA VAL A 198 -0.60 -15.28 -17.63
C VAL A 198 -0.24 -15.04 -16.16
N VAL A 199 -1.14 -15.41 -15.27
CA VAL A 199 -1.02 -15.26 -13.81
C VAL A 199 -0.63 -16.59 -13.21
N GLN A 200 0.45 -16.61 -12.43
CA GLN A 200 0.96 -17.80 -11.78
C GLN A 200 0.89 -17.65 -10.26
N PHE A 201 0.47 -18.71 -9.58
CA PHE A 201 0.37 -18.77 -8.13
C PHE A 201 1.44 -19.71 -7.59
N TRP A 202 2.21 -19.26 -6.62
CA TRP A 202 3.35 -19.97 -6.06
C TRP A 202 3.25 -20.06 -4.55
N ASP A 203 3.65 -21.20 -3.98
CA ASP A 203 3.99 -21.33 -2.57
C ASP A 203 5.51 -21.08 -2.44
N GLY A 204 5.86 -19.92 -1.90
CA GLY A 204 7.19 -19.30 -2.01
C GLY A 204 7.31 -18.38 -3.21
N PHE A 205 8.54 -17.95 -3.53
CA PHE A 205 8.81 -17.02 -4.63
C PHE A 205 9.04 -17.75 -5.96
N PRO A 206 8.65 -17.18 -7.11
CA PRO A 206 8.93 -17.77 -8.43
C PRO A 206 10.42 -18.11 -8.61
N GLY A 207 10.71 -19.36 -8.98
CA GLY A 207 12.08 -19.88 -9.20
C GLY A 207 12.70 -20.60 -8.00
N GLU A 208 12.21 -20.37 -6.78
CA GLU A 208 12.65 -21.08 -5.56
C GLU A 208 11.50 -21.91 -4.94
N GLY A 209 10.27 -21.37 -4.99
CA GLY A 209 9.06 -21.99 -4.48
C GLY A 209 8.43 -23.01 -5.43
N LEU A 210 7.29 -23.55 -4.99
CA LEU A 210 6.49 -24.51 -5.74
C LEU A 210 5.38 -23.77 -6.52
N LEU A 211 5.29 -24.00 -7.84
CA LEU A 211 4.14 -23.52 -8.62
C LEU A 211 2.90 -24.30 -8.19
N ILE A 212 1.89 -23.59 -7.70
CA ILE A 212 0.59 -24.17 -7.31
C ILE A 212 -0.25 -24.42 -8.56
N ASP A 213 -0.54 -23.37 -9.32
CA ASP A 213 -1.32 -23.40 -10.57
C ASP A 213 -1.09 -22.11 -11.38
N ASP A 214 -1.55 -22.09 -12.63
CA ASP A 214 -1.56 -20.91 -13.49
C ASP A 214 -2.90 -20.70 -14.22
N ARG A 215 -3.19 -19.43 -14.51
CA ARG A 215 -4.41 -19.00 -15.20
C ARG A 215 -4.08 -17.99 -16.26
N THR A 216 -4.87 -18.00 -17.33
CA THR A 216 -4.80 -17.00 -18.38
C THR A 216 -6.07 -16.19 -18.41
N THR A 217 -5.95 -14.87 -18.53
CA THR A 217 -7.09 -13.97 -18.75
C THR A 217 -6.77 -12.90 -19.80
N SER A 218 -7.73 -12.04 -20.12
CA SER A 218 -7.55 -10.81 -20.88
C SER A 218 -8.12 -9.64 -20.08
N ILE A 219 -7.41 -8.53 -20.05
CA ILE A 219 -7.82 -7.34 -19.28
C ILE A 219 -7.99 -6.17 -20.25
N PRO A 220 -9.16 -5.50 -20.28
CA PRO A 220 -9.35 -4.29 -21.06
C PRO A 220 -8.35 -3.19 -20.69
N GLU A 221 -8.23 -2.18 -21.56
CA GLU A 221 -7.53 -0.94 -21.22
C GLU A 221 -8.10 -0.33 -19.92
N ALA A 222 -7.23 0.09 -19.00
CA ALA A 222 -7.61 0.63 -17.70
C ALA A 222 -8.57 -0.28 -16.88
N GLY A 223 -8.57 -1.58 -17.16
CA GLY A 223 -9.48 -2.57 -16.57
C GLY A 223 -8.82 -3.45 -15.52
N GLN A 224 -9.59 -4.38 -14.98
CA GLN A 224 -9.11 -5.44 -14.10
C GLN A 224 -9.89 -6.73 -14.36
N ASP A 225 -9.31 -7.87 -13.96
CA ASP A 225 -10.00 -9.15 -13.93
C ASP A 225 -9.51 -9.99 -12.74
N THR A 226 -10.37 -10.89 -12.25
CA THR A 226 -10.06 -11.76 -11.12
C THR A 226 -9.91 -13.20 -11.62
N VAL A 227 -8.77 -13.81 -11.33
CA VAL A 227 -8.51 -15.23 -11.61
C VAL A 227 -8.41 -16.04 -10.32
N SER A 228 -8.93 -17.26 -10.36
CA SER A 228 -9.05 -18.12 -9.17
C SER A 228 -8.38 -19.48 -9.41
N ILE A 229 -7.73 -20.00 -8.36
CA ILE A 229 -7.17 -21.36 -8.31
C ILE A 229 -7.58 -22.04 -7.00
N THR A 230 -7.48 -23.37 -6.97
CA THR A 230 -7.63 -24.16 -5.74
C THR A 230 -6.27 -24.63 -5.23
N TRP A 231 -6.04 -24.57 -3.93
CA TRP A 231 -4.81 -24.99 -3.27
C TRP A 231 -5.12 -26.01 -2.17
N ASP A 232 -4.54 -27.20 -2.30
CA ASP A 232 -4.63 -28.32 -1.34
C ASP A 232 -3.50 -28.20 -0.32
N THR A 233 -3.85 -28.00 0.95
CA THR A 233 -2.89 -27.76 2.04
C THR A 233 -2.37 -29.05 2.69
N THR A 234 -2.65 -30.23 2.12
CA THR A 234 -2.15 -31.50 2.66
C THR A 234 -0.62 -31.50 2.76
N GLY A 235 -0.07 -31.71 3.97
CA GLY A 235 1.37 -31.71 4.20
C GLY A 235 1.99 -30.31 4.31
N LEU A 236 1.19 -29.25 4.29
CA LEU A 236 1.64 -27.85 4.25
C LEU A 236 1.38 -27.13 5.59
N GLY A 237 1.61 -27.79 6.73
CA GLY A 237 1.50 -27.14 8.04
C GLY A 237 2.55 -26.03 8.24
N GLY A 238 2.14 -24.92 8.86
CA GLY A 238 3.00 -23.78 9.17
C GLY A 238 2.75 -22.56 8.28
N THR A 239 3.71 -21.62 8.26
CA THR A 239 3.57 -20.36 7.51
C THR A 239 4.04 -20.49 6.07
N HIS A 240 3.16 -20.12 5.14
CA HIS A 240 3.39 -20.12 3.70
C HIS A 240 3.31 -18.70 3.14
N VAL A 241 4.19 -18.39 2.18
CA VAL A 241 4.18 -17.11 1.45
C VAL A 241 3.64 -17.39 0.06
N ILE A 242 2.38 -17.05 -0.16
CA ILE A 242 1.72 -17.18 -1.46
C ILE A 242 2.14 -16.02 -2.34
N SER A 243 2.88 -16.29 -3.41
CA SER A 243 3.25 -15.27 -4.40
C SER A 243 2.39 -15.39 -5.65
N VAL A 244 1.85 -14.27 -6.11
CA VAL A 244 1.15 -14.16 -7.39
C VAL A 244 2.00 -13.36 -8.35
N ASN A 245 2.33 -13.97 -9.50
CA ASN A 245 3.22 -13.42 -10.50
C ASN A 245 2.52 -13.29 -11.86
N ILE A 246 2.46 -12.08 -12.41
CA ILE A 246 2.07 -11.83 -13.80
C ILE A 246 3.30 -12.14 -14.67
N SER A 247 3.35 -13.39 -15.15
CA SER A 247 4.51 -13.93 -15.86
C SER A 247 4.61 -13.50 -17.33
N ARG A 248 3.49 -13.07 -17.91
CA ARG A 248 3.42 -12.63 -19.32
C ARG A 248 2.18 -11.78 -19.56
N VAL A 249 2.37 -10.69 -20.32
CA VAL A 249 1.31 -9.86 -20.89
C VAL A 249 1.51 -9.77 -22.42
N MET A 250 0.42 -9.80 -23.19
CA MET A 250 0.41 -9.57 -24.65
C MET A 250 -0.68 -8.56 -25.04
N PRO A 251 -0.36 -7.50 -25.80
CA PRO A 251 0.97 -7.06 -26.23
C PRO A 251 1.95 -6.91 -25.05
N GLY A 252 3.25 -7.04 -25.30
CA GLY A 252 4.25 -6.98 -24.23
C GLY A 252 4.17 -5.64 -23.47
N GLU A 253 4.55 -5.65 -22.20
CA GLU A 253 4.64 -4.47 -21.34
C GLU A 253 6.10 -4.12 -21.04
N ASP A 254 6.32 -2.89 -20.57
CA ASP A 254 7.66 -2.40 -20.20
C ASP A 254 7.94 -2.46 -18.69
N ASN A 255 6.90 -2.31 -17.86
CA ASN A 255 7.03 -2.31 -16.41
C ASN A 255 6.74 -3.71 -15.85
N LEU A 256 7.78 -4.42 -15.43
CA LEU A 256 7.64 -5.74 -14.80
C LEU A 256 7.75 -5.68 -13.27
N GLY A 257 7.98 -4.48 -12.69
CA GLY A 257 8.26 -4.31 -11.26
C GLY A 257 7.01 -4.39 -10.36
N ASN A 258 5.84 -4.28 -10.96
CA ASN A 258 4.50 -4.33 -10.37
C ASN A 258 3.79 -5.67 -10.65
N ASN A 259 4.49 -6.65 -11.21
CA ASN A 259 3.93 -7.95 -11.59
C ASN A 259 3.99 -9.01 -10.49
N LEU A 260 4.51 -8.68 -9.30
CA LEU A 260 4.66 -9.63 -8.20
C LEU A 260 4.06 -9.06 -6.91
N ALA A 261 3.15 -9.82 -6.31
CA ALA A 261 2.61 -9.55 -4.99
C ALA A 261 2.60 -10.83 -4.15
N THR A 262 2.56 -10.67 -2.83
CA THR A 262 2.58 -11.78 -1.88
C THR A 262 1.49 -11.64 -0.83
N ALA A 263 0.95 -12.76 -0.37
CA ALA A 263 0.13 -12.90 0.83
C ALA A 263 0.73 -13.98 1.73
N THR A 264 0.60 -13.84 3.04
CA THR A 264 1.01 -14.86 4.00
C THR A 264 -0.20 -15.67 4.43
N VAL A 265 -0.08 -16.98 4.45
CA VAL A 265 -1.11 -17.91 4.94
C VAL A 265 -0.49 -18.78 6.02
N LEU A 266 -1.13 -18.84 7.20
CA LEU A 266 -0.76 -19.80 8.24
C LEU A 266 -1.70 -21.00 8.12
N VAL A 267 -1.14 -22.16 7.78
CA VAL A 267 -1.87 -23.42 7.73
C VAL A 267 -1.73 -24.11 9.09
N PHE A 268 -2.86 -24.34 9.74
CA PHE A 268 -2.93 -24.99 11.04
C PHE A 268 -2.73 -26.49 10.91
N THR A 269 -2.11 -27.09 11.91
CA THR A 269 -1.91 -28.54 12.03
C THR A 269 -2.88 -29.12 13.05
N ASP A 270 -3.02 -30.45 13.07
CA ASP A 270 -3.78 -31.18 14.11
C ASP A 270 -3.27 -30.92 15.54
N TRP A 271 -2.09 -30.31 15.70
CA TRP A 271 -1.54 -29.93 17.00
C TRP A 271 -1.98 -28.53 17.45
N ASP A 272 -2.44 -27.69 16.54
CA ASP A 272 -2.91 -26.35 16.87
C ASP A 272 -4.33 -26.39 17.43
N LEU A 273 -4.65 -25.44 18.31
CA LEU A 273 -5.96 -25.31 18.92
C LEU A 273 -6.68 -24.09 18.37
N VAL A 274 -7.64 -24.30 17.47
CA VAL A 274 -8.42 -23.23 16.82
C VAL A 274 -9.85 -23.17 17.38
N ILE A 275 -10.24 -22.00 17.90
CA ILE A 275 -11.55 -21.70 18.47
C ILE A 275 -12.21 -20.61 17.60
N ASP A 276 -13.21 -20.98 16.81
CA ASP A 276 -13.85 -20.10 15.83
C ASP A 276 -15.34 -20.43 15.64
N THR A 277 -15.99 -19.90 14.60
CA THR A 277 -17.41 -20.20 14.37
C THR A 277 -17.69 -21.65 13.96
N LYS A 278 -16.67 -22.37 13.44
CA LYS A 278 -16.78 -23.78 13.05
C LYS A 278 -16.65 -24.69 14.28
N THR A 279 -15.67 -24.44 15.15
CA THR A 279 -15.43 -25.25 16.35
C THR A 279 -16.30 -24.84 17.53
N GLY A 280 -16.76 -23.58 17.55
CA GLY A 280 -17.60 -22.99 18.59
C GLY A 280 -16.83 -22.66 19.87
N ASP A 281 -17.50 -21.99 20.80
CA ASP A 281 -16.94 -21.68 22.11
C ASP A 281 -16.42 -22.95 22.82
N LYS A 282 -15.24 -22.84 23.44
CA LYS A 282 -14.60 -23.97 24.11
C LYS A 282 -14.30 -23.66 25.56
N THR A 283 -14.61 -24.61 26.44
CA THR A 283 -14.20 -24.59 27.85
C THR A 283 -13.20 -25.71 28.12
N ILE A 284 -12.09 -25.36 28.76
CA ILE A 284 -11.07 -26.30 29.25
C ILE A 284 -11.05 -26.22 30.77
N ASP A 285 -11.43 -27.32 31.42
CA ASP A 285 -11.53 -27.45 32.88
C ASP A 285 -10.77 -28.67 33.42
N GLN A 286 -9.80 -29.15 32.64
CA GLN A 286 -8.85 -30.19 32.99
C GLN A 286 -7.47 -29.83 32.47
N GLU A 287 -6.43 -30.40 33.08
CA GLU A 287 -5.05 -30.09 32.72
C GLU A 287 -4.84 -30.31 31.22
N TRP A 288 -4.35 -29.28 30.54
CA TRP A 288 -4.13 -29.30 29.11
C TRP A 288 -2.67 -29.00 28.80
N THR A 289 -2.07 -29.79 27.92
CA THR A 289 -0.73 -29.52 27.38
C THR A 289 -0.86 -29.27 25.89
N GLN A 290 -0.52 -28.06 25.47
CA GLN A 290 -0.61 -27.60 24.11
C GLN A 290 0.78 -27.62 23.45
N ASP A 291 0.92 -28.34 22.35
CA ASP A 291 2.16 -28.48 21.56
C ASP A 291 1.96 -27.86 20.17
N GLY A 292 1.46 -26.62 20.16
CA GLY A 292 1.04 -25.91 18.97
C GLY A 292 0.56 -24.49 19.29
N PHE A 293 0.19 -23.74 18.27
CA PHE A 293 -0.46 -22.45 18.42
C PHE A 293 -1.86 -22.60 19.03
N VAL A 294 -2.33 -21.53 19.67
CA VAL A 294 -3.73 -21.41 20.07
C VAL A 294 -4.30 -20.17 19.40
N THR A 295 -5.44 -20.30 18.73
CA THR A 295 -6.11 -19.18 18.05
C THR A 295 -7.56 -19.11 18.49
N VAL A 296 -8.02 -17.92 18.89
CA VAL A 296 -9.40 -17.64 19.30
C VAL A 296 -9.91 -16.49 18.45
N ARG A 297 -10.98 -16.71 17.68
CA ARG A 297 -11.36 -15.80 16.60
C ARG A 297 -12.83 -15.84 16.23
N GLU A 298 -13.21 -15.00 15.27
CA GLU A 298 -14.55 -14.90 14.69
C GLU A 298 -15.65 -14.74 15.76
N GLY A 299 -15.35 -13.98 16.82
CA GLY A 299 -16.26 -13.78 17.95
C GLY A 299 -16.36 -14.95 18.94
N ALA A 300 -15.66 -16.06 18.72
CA ALA A 300 -15.71 -17.22 19.61
C ALA A 300 -14.95 -16.96 20.93
N THR A 301 -15.25 -17.78 21.93
CA THR A 301 -14.70 -17.67 23.28
C THR A 301 -13.95 -18.92 23.69
N LEU A 302 -12.69 -18.76 24.12
CA LEU A 302 -11.95 -19.78 24.85
C LEU A 302 -12.01 -19.46 26.34
N THR A 303 -12.60 -20.36 27.13
CA THR A 303 -12.59 -20.30 28.58
C THR A 303 -11.68 -21.39 29.14
N ILE A 304 -10.68 -21.01 29.93
CA ILE A 304 -9.86 -21.93 30.72
C ILE A 304 -10.21 -21.67 32.17
N ARG A 305 -10.62 -22.71 32.90
CA ARG A 305 -11.08 -22.55 34.28
C ARG A 305 -10.63 -23.66 35.21
N GLU A 306 -10.31 -23.31 36.46
CA GLU A 306 -9.98 -24.25 37.54
C GLU A 306 -8.89 -25.27 37.15
N THR A 307 -7.93 -24.89 36.30
CA THR A 307 -6.96 -25.84 35.73
C THR A 307 -5.68 -25.21 35.20
N ASP A 308 -4.67 -26.06 34.96
CA ASP A 308 -3.40 -25.72 34.32
C ASP A 308 -3.50 -25.89 32.79
N PHE A 309 -3.15 -24.84 32.05
CA PHE A 309 -2.94 -24.89 30.60
C PHE A 309 -1.47 -24.61 30.30
N LYS A 310 -0.72 -25.65 29.92
CA LYS A 310 0.71 -25.56 29.67
C LYS A 310 1.00 -25.56 28.17
N PHE A 311 1.74 -24.56 27.69
CA PHE A 311 2.41 -24.64 26.39
C PHE A 311 3.69 -25.49 26.53
N LEU A 312 3.82 -26.52 25.71
CA LEU A 312 5.02 -27.34 25.56
C LEU A 312 5.88 -26.70 24.47
N GLN A 313 6.98 -26.06 24.87
CA GLN A 313 7.91 -25.39 23.97
C GLN A 313 9.34 -25.88 24.24
N ASP A 314 10.21 -25.81 23.24
CA ASP A 314 11.64 -26.12 23.32
C ASP A 314 12.52 -24.86 23.37
N TYR A 315 11.97 -23.70 22.99
CA TYR A 315 12.61 -22.38 23.03
C TYR A 315 11.58 -21.26 23.15
N ASP A 316 12.05 -20.04 23.50
CA ASP A 316 11.20 -18.87 23.66
C ASP A 316 10.40 -18.57 22.39
N ASN A 317 9.09 -18.41 22.56
CA ASN A 317 8.13 -18.02 21.52
C ASN A 317 8.10 -18.98 20.32
N GLN A 318 8.30 -20.28 20.55
CA GLN A 318 8.04 -21.30 19.54
C GLN A 318 6.57 -21.29 19.11
N PHE A 319 5.67 -21.13 20.09
CA PHE A 319 4.24 -21.00 19.91
C PHE A 319 3.74 -19.70 20.56
N ALA A 320 2.54 -19.31 20.16
CA ALA A 320 1.85 -18.14 20.69
C ALA A 320 0.35 -18.41 20.80
N LEU A 321 -0.32 -17.57 21.59
CA LEU A 321 -1.77 -17.50 21.63
C LEU A 321 -2.24 -16.24 20.90
N PHE A 322 -3.08 -16.40 19.89
CA PHE A 322 -3.69 -15.31 19.13
C PHE A 322 -5.16 -15.17 19.51
N VAL A 323 -5.57 -13.95 19.86
CA VAL A 323 -6.97 -13.57 19.99
C VAL A 323 -7.22 -12.49 18.94
N GLU A 324 -7.96 -12.87 17.88
CA GLU A 324 -8.17 -12.04 16.69
C GLU A 324 -9.66 -11.99 16.32
N ASP A 325 -10.03 -11.17 15.33
CA ASP A 325 -11.38 -11.12 14.74
C ASP A 325 -12.56 -11.20 15.74
N GLY A 326 -12.51 -10.37 16.80
CA GLY A 326 -13.55 -10.32 17.83
C GLY A 326 -13.54 -11.46 18.87
N GLY A 327 -12.54 -12.35 18.84
CA GLY A 327 -12.37 -13.45 19.78
C GLY A 327 -12.22 -13.00 21.24
N ASN A 328 -12.50 -13.91 22.17
CA ASN A 328 -12.50 -13.64 23.61
C ASN A 328 -11.74 -14.72 24.38
N LEU A 329 -10.75 -14.32 25.19
CA LEU A 329 -10.02 -15.21 26.09
C LEU A 329 -10.45 -14.97 27.54
N VAL A 330 -10.92 -16.02 28.20
CA VAL A 330 -11.36 -16.00 29.61
C VAL A 330 -10.55 -16.99 30.41
N LEU A 331 -9.87 -16.52 31.45
CA LEU A 331 -9.14 -17.33 32.43
C LEU A 331 -9.80 -17.14 33.80
N ASP A 332 -10.33 -18.20 34.38
CA ASP A 332 -11.06 -18.16 35.65
C ASP A 332 -10.51 -19.19 36.64
N ASP A 333 -9.74 -18.76 37.64
CA ASP A 333 -8.99 -19.66 38.53
C ASP A 333 -8.10 -20.66 37.74
N ALA A 334 -7.51 -20.19 36.64
CA ALA A 334 -6.69 -21.00 35.73
C ALA A 334 -5.25 -20.51 35.66
N VAL A 335 -4.31 -21.42 35.43
CA VAL A 335 -2.88 -21.12 35.29
C VAL A 335 -2.43 -21.42 33.86
N VAL A 336 -2.17 -20.37 33.07
CA VAL A 336 -1.61 -20.48 31.72
C VAL A 336 -0.12 -20.21 31.77
N ARG A 337 0.71 -21.18 31.38
CA ARG A 337 2.16 -21.10 31.56
C ARG A 337 2.97 -21.85 30.50
N SER A 338 4.27 -21.55 30.48
CA SER A 338 5.29 -22.21 29.66
C SER A 338 6.62 -22.25 30.44
N ASP A 339 7.49 -23.21 30.11
CA ASP A 339 8.86 -23.24 30.66
C ASP A 339 9.80 -22.25 29.94
N TYR A 340 9.34 -21.69 28.81
CA TYR A 340 10.00 -20.68 27.97
C TYR A 340 9.11 -19.46 27.78
N GLY A 341 9.67 -18.35 27.27
CA GLY A 341 8.91 -17.16 26.91
C GLY A 341 7.69 -17.49 26.05
N LEU A 342 6.55 -16.90 26.39
CA LEU A 342 5.28 -17.07 25.70
C LEU A 342 4.74 -15.69 25.31
N LEU A 343 4.20 -15.60 24.10
CA LEU A 343 3.51 -14.41 23.60
C LEU A 343 2.01 -14.67 23.51
N VAL A 344 1.25 -13.67 23.92
CA VAL A 344 -0.20 -13.58 23.71
C VAL A 344 -0.47 -12.31 22.91
N PHE A 345 -1.10 -12.45 21.75
CA PHE A 345 -1.47 -11.34 20.89
C PHE A 345 -2.98 -11.09 20.96
N LEU A 346 -3.37 -9.85 21.20
CA LEU A 346 -4.76 -9.39 21.06
C LEU A 346 -4.84 -8.38 19.92
N GLU A 347 -5.69 -8.66 18.94
CA GLU A 347 -5.99 -7.75 17.85
C GLU A 347 -7.23 -6.90 18.10
N ALA A 348 -7.48 -5.93 17.22
CA ALA A 348 -8.58 -4.99 17.37
C ALA A 348 -9.94 -5.71 17.45
N GLY A 349 -10.76 -5.32 18.41
CA GLY A 349 -12.09 -5.88 18.65
C GLY A 349 -12.11 -7.06 19.63
N THR A 350 -10.97 -7.48 20.19
CA THR A 350 -10.87 -8.66 21.06
C THR A 350 -10.85 -8.32 22.55
N SER A 351 -11.10 -9.35 23.38
CA SER A 351 -11.07 -9.19 24.84
C SER A 351 -10.28 -10.28 25.57
N LEU A 352 -9.71 -9.88 26.72
CA LEU A 352 -9.09 -10.75 27.71
C LEU A 352 -9.68 -10.49 29.09
N LEU A 353 -10.14 -11.56 29.75
CA LEU A 353 -10.65 -11.54 31.11
C LEU A 353 -9.89 -12.54 31.98
N LEU A 354 -9.26 -12.07 33.06
CA LEU A 354 -8.66 -12.90 34.11
C LEU A 354 -9.45 -12.68 35.41
N THR A 355 -9.94 -13.76 36.03
CA THR A 355 -10.72 -13.73 37.27
C THR A 355 -10.33 -14.84 38.26
N SER A 356 -10.79 -14.68 39.50
CA SER A 356 -10.84 -15.74 40.52
C SER A 356 -9.49 -16.37 40.88
N GLY A 357 -8.38 -15.64 40.79
CA GLY A 357 -7.05 -16.18 41.06
C GLY A 357 -6.31 -16.69 39.82
N ALA A 358 -6.79 -16.38 38.62
CA ALA A 358 -6.10 -16.77 37.39
C ALA A 358 -4.68 -16.20 37.30
N GLU A 359 -3.78 -16.97 36.70
CA GLU A 359 -2.39 -16.59 36.44
C GLU A 359 -2.07 -16.80 34.96
N LEU A 360 -1.61 -15.73 34.29
CA LEU A 360 -1.14 -15.77 32.91
C LEU A 360 0.34 -15.39 32.88
N ALA A 361 1.20 -16.40 32.70
CA ALA A 361 2.64 -16.22 32.53
C ALA A 361 3.00 -16.04 31.05
N ALA A 362 2.84 -14.82 30.54
CA ALA A 362 3.14 -14.47 29.15
C ALA A 362 3.37 -12.97 28.97
N ASN A 363 4.09 -12.59 27.91
CA ASN A 363 4.10 -11.22 27.42
C ASN A 363 2.89 -11.01 26.50
N ILE A 364 2.04 -10.06 26.86
CA ILE A 364 0.81 -9.71 26.17
C ILE A 364 1.05 -8.49 25.29
N VAL A 365 0.76 -8.63 24.00
CA VAL A 365 0.89 -7.59 22.98
C VAL A 365 -0.50 -7.21 22.48
N LEU A 366 -0.85 -5.93 22.63
CA LEU A 366 -2.16 -5.38 22.27
C LEU A 366 -2.04 -4.53 21.00
N THR A 367 -2.93 -4.77 20.04
CA THR A 367 -2.96 -4.05 18.77
C THR A 367 -4.36 -3.55 18.44
N GLY A 368 -4.53 -2.23 18.42
CA GLY A 368 -5.78 -1.56 18.11
C GLY A 368 -6.76 -1.50 19.28
N ALA A 369 -8.05 -1.68 18.99
CA ALA A 369 -9.12 -1.49 19.95
C ALA A 369 -9.37 -2.76 20.78
N THR A 370 -8.55 -3.03 21.79
CA THR A 370 -8.67 -4.22 22.68
C THR A 370 -9.25 -3.85 24.05
N ASP A 371 -9.92 -4.79 24.71
CA ASP A 371 -10.40 -4.65 26.09
C ASP A 371 -9.79 -5.71 27.02
N VAL A 372 -9.06 -5.27 28.05
CA VAL A 372 -8.39 -6.17 29.01
C VAL A 372 -8.91 -5.92 30.41
N THR A 373 -9.35 -6.98 31.09
CA THR A 373 -9.79 -6.95 32.49
C THR A 373 -9.07 -8.02 33.30
N VAL A 374 -8.38 -7.60 34.36
CA VAL A 374 -7.68 -8.48 35.30
C VAL A 374 -8.22 -8.19 36.70
N GLU A 375 -8.96 -9.14 37.27
CA GLU A 375 -9.56 -9.02 38.60
C GLU A 375 -9.14 -10.20 39.47
N ASP A 376 -8.70 -9.91 40.69
CA ASP A 376 -8.25 -10.94 41.64
C ASP A 376 -7.20 -11.92 41.06
N SER A 377 -6.32 -11.46 40.16
CA SER A 377 -5.52 -12.32 39.29
C SER A 377 -4.08 -11.81 39.08
N VAL A 378 -3.26 -12.59 38.37
CA VAL A 378 -1.85 -12.31 38.10
C VAL A 378 -1.57 -12.35 36.60
N VAL A 379 -0.93 -11.30 36.09
CA VAL A 379 -0.23 -11.32 34.81
C VAL A 379 1.27 -11.37 35.13
N ASP A 380 1.91 -12.50 34.87
CA ASP A 380 3.35 -12.67 35.03
C ASP A 380 4.08 -12.42 33.69
N GLY A 381 4.14 -11.16 33.29
CA GLY A 381 4.77 -10.74 32.04
C GLY A 381 4.28 -9.37 31.56
N ALA A 382 4.93 -8.83 30.54
CA ALA A 382 4.62 -7.49 30.06
C ALA A 382 3.21 -7.40 29.48
N LEU A 383 2.54 -6.25 29.66
CA LEU A 383 1.29 -5.88 29.01
C LEU A 383 1.53 -4.59 28.21
N THR A 384 1.70 -4.74 26.90
CA THR A 384 2.18 -3.64 26.05
C THR A 384 1.36 -3.44 24.78
N GLY A 385 1.25 -2.19 24.32
CA GLY A 385 0.67 -1.86 23.01
C GLY A 385 -0.49 -0.87 23.05
N THR A 386 -1.38 -0.97 22.06
CA THR A 386 -2.56 -0.08 21.91
C THR A 386 -3.81 -0.80 22.39
N ALA A 387 -4.67 -0.10 23.13
CA ALA A 387 -5.89 -0.67 23.69
C ALA A 387 -7.00 0.38 23.81
N THR A 388 -8.26 -0.08 23.87
CA THR A 388 -9.40 0.76 24.22
C THR A 388 -9.48 0.95 25.73
N SER A 389 -9.48 -0.16 26.47
CA SER A 389 -9.54 -0.15 27.93
C SER A 389 -8.68 -1.24 28.56
N VAL A 390 -8.03 -0.89 29.66
CA VAL A 390 -7.31 -1.83 30.50
C VAL A 390 -7.72 -1.59 31.95
N THR A 391 -8.23 -2.63 32.61
CA THR A 391 -8.65 -2.58 34.00
C THR A 391 -7.92 -3.65 34.80
N VAL A 392 -7.27 -3.24 35.89
CA VAL A 392 -6.55 -4.12 36.81
C VAL A 392 -7.05 -3.85 38.22
N ARG A 393 -7.71 -4.83 38.87
CA ARG A 393 -8.28 -4.69 40.22
C ARG A 393 -7.83 -5.82 41.13
N ASN A 394 -7.39 -5.48 42.34
CA ASN A 394 -6.91 -6.45 43.33
C ASN A 394 -5.95 -7.49 42.73
N SER A 395 -5.06 -7.05 41.85
CA SER A 395 -4.30 -7.92 40.96
C SER A 395 -2.82 -7.56 40.95
N VAL A 396 -2.02 -8.44 40.35
CA VAL A 396 -0.58 -8.24 40.18
C VAL A 396 -0.23 -8.27 38.71
N VAL A 397 0.54 -7.28 38.27
CA VAL A 397 1.20 -7.31 36.94
C VAL A 397 2.70 -7.25 37.18
N THR A 398 3.41 -8.28 36.71
CA THR A 398 4.87 -8.29 36.68
C THR A 398 5.34 -7.82 35.30
N GLY A 399 6.54 -7.26 35.20
CA GLY A 399 7.04 -6.77 33.91
C GLY A 399 6.57 -5.36 33.55
N GLU A 400 6.63 -5.02 32.27
CA GLU A 400 6.31 -3.68 31.76
C GLU A 400 4.79 -3.52 31.54
N LEU A 401 4.23 -2.42 32.03
CA LEU A 401 2.90 -1.95 31.64
C LEU A 401 3.08 -0.71 30.76
N SER A 402 2.97 -0.88 29.44
CA SER A 402 3.14 0.21 28.48
C SER A 402 1.96 0.30 27.52
N LEU A 403 1.21 1.39 27.60
CA LEU A 403 -0.05 1.53 26.86
C LEU A 403 -0.08 2.81 26.03
N GLU A 404 -0.68 2.71 24.85
CA GLU A 404 -0.95 3.82 23.95
C GLU A 404 -2.47 4.00 23.73
N GLY A 405 -2.97 5.22 23.92
CA GLY A 405 -4.35 5.61 23.60
C GLY A 405 -5.46 5.03 24.50
N ALA A 406 -5.11 4.30 25.56
CA ALA A 406 -6.07 3.55 26.36
C ALA A 406 -6.78 4.38 27.44
N THR A 407 -7.92 3.87 27.93
CA THR A 407 -8.45 4.19 29.26
C THR A 407 -7.95 3.15 30.26
N LEU A 408 -7.09 3.57 31.20
CA LEU A 408 -6.47 2.68 32.17
C LEU A 408 -7.04 2.90 33.58
N LEU A 409 -7.47 1.83 34.23
CA LEU A 409 -7.80 1.82 35.66
C LEU A 409 -6.97 0.75 36.38
N VAL A 410 -6.21 1.16 37.38
CA VAL A 410 -5.49 0.25 38.28
C VAL A 410 -5.94 0.53 39.70
N GLN A 411 -6.52 -0.46 40.37
CA GLN A 411 -7.09 -0.31 41.69
C GLN A 411 -6.66 -1.44 42.62
N ASP A 412 -6.28 -1.11 43.86
CA ASP A 412 -5.92 -2.09 44.89
C ASP A 412 -4.84 -3.10 44.41
N SER A 413 -3.95 -2.69 43.50
CA SER A 413 -3.09 -3.59 42.73
C SER A 413 -1.61 -3.30 42.90
N SER A 414 -0.77 -4.29 42.58
CA SER A 414 0.69 -4.19 42.65
C SER A 414 1.35 -4.35 41.29
N LEU A 415 2.22 -3.41 40.93
CA LEU A 415 2.98 -3.43 39.68
C LEU A 415 4.47 -3.66 39.98
N TYR A 416 5.04 -4.74 39.43
CA TYR A 416 6.43 -5.14 39.64
C TYR A 416 7.26 -4.89 38.38
N THR A 417 7.70 -3.65 38.19
CA THR A 417 8.30 -3.24 36.92
C THR A 417 9.83 -3.12 37.00
N GLY A 418 10.54 -3.97 36.26
CA GLY A 418 11.99 -3.86 36.06
C GLY A 418 12.37 -2.73 35.08
N ILE A 419 11.42 -2.37 34.23
CA ILE A 419 11.49 -1.35 33.17
C ILE A 419 10.40 -0.30 33.46
N PRO A 420 10.59 0.99 33.10
CA PRO A 420 9.57 2.01 33.32
C PRO A 420 8.21 1.65 32.71
N CYS A 421 7.12 1.86 33.45
CA CYS A 421 5.79 1.90 32.82
C CYS A 421 5.70 3.12 31.92
N VAL A 422 5.20 2.97 30.70
CA VAL A 422 5.10 4.07 29.74
C VAL A 422 3.65 4.24 29.28
N LEU A 423 3.07 5.41 29.54
CA LEU A 423 1.72 5.75 29.09
C LEU A 423 1.81 6.85 28.02
N GLN A 424 1.31 6.56 26.83
CA GLN A 424 1.30 7.44 25.67
C GLN A 424 -0.14 7.78 25.30
N GLY A 425 -0.51 9.07 25.29
CA GLY A 425 -1.89 9.50 24.99
C GLY A 425 -3.00 8.85 25.83
N THR A 426 -2.63 8.18 26.92
CA THR A 426 -3.50 7.31 27.74
C THR A 426 -4.12 8.11 28.88
N ASN A 427 -5.39 7.85 29.19
CA ASN A 427 -6.08 8.42 30.35
C ASN A 427 -6.14 7.39 31.47
N ALA A 428 -5.37 7.61 32.54
CA ALA A 428 -5.14 6.63 33.59
C ALA A 428 -5.63 7.08 34.97
N VAL A 429 -6.15 6.14 35.74
CA VAL A 429 -6.46 6.31 37.18
C VAL A 429 -5.83 5.16 37.94
N PHE A 430 -4.97 5.49 38.91
CA PHE A 430 -4.42 4.56 39.87
C PHE A 430 -5.01 4.86 41.25
N LEU A 431 -5.57 3.86 41.91
CA LEU A 431 -6.20 3.96 43.22
C LEU A 431 -5.63 2.89 44.15
N ASP A 432 -5.20 3.28 45.35
CA ASP A 432 -4.81 2.36 46.43
C ASP A 432 -3.78 1.29 45.98
N SER A 433 -2.89 1.67 45.05
CA SER A 433 -2.00 0.75 44.34
C SER A 433 -0.52 1.04 44.60
N MET A 434 0.36 0.09 44.29
CA MET A 434 1.79 0.22 44.55
C MET A 434 2.67 -0.24 43.39
N PHE A 435 3.76 0.50 43.17
CA PHE A 435 4.84 0.15 42.23
C PHE A 435 6.03 -0.36 43.03
N ASN A 436 6.30 -1.66 42.93
CA ASN A 436 7.31 -2.37 43.73
C ASN A 436 8.59 -2.73 42.97
N GLY A 437 8.67 -2.34 41.69
CA GLY A 437 9.82 -2.63 40.83
C GLY A 437 11.04 -1.75 41.07
N THR A 438 12.12 -2.00 40.31
CA THR A 438 13.40 -1.25 40.35
C THR A 438 13.53 -0.15 39.30
N ALA A 439 12.59 -0.05 38.36
CA ALA A 439 12.59 0.94 37.28
C ALA A 439 12.78 2.40 37.76
N ASP A 440 13.51 3.19 36.97
CA ASP A 440 13.74 4.62 37.18
C ASP A 440 13.72 5.36 35.82
N PRO A 441 12.66 6.15 35.51
CA PRO A 441 11.47 6.37 36.33
C PRO A 441 10.58 5.14 36.47
N CYS A 442 9.77 5.06 37.53
CA CYS A 442 8.76 4.00 37.66
C CYS A 442 7.61 4.18 36.66
N LEU A 443 7.22 5.42 36.39
CA LEU A 443 6.13 5.78 35.47
C LEU A 443 6.57 6.94 34.57
N SER A 444 6.37 6.82 33.26
CA SER A 444 6.65 7.83 32.26
C SER A 444 5.38 8.16 31.47
N LEU A 445 5.06 9.45 31.36
CA LEU A 445 3.91 9.97 30.61
C LEU A 445 4.41 10.76 29.41
N ILE A 446 3.92 10.40 28.22
CA ILE A 446 4.28 11.04 26.96
C ILE A 446 3.04 11.30 26.08
N GLU A 447 3.17 12.23 25.14
CA GLU A 447 2.19 12.52 24.09
C GLU A 447 0.76 12.75 24.60
N GLY A 448 0.61 13.62 25.60
CA GLY A 448 -0.69 14.02 26.12
C GLY A 448 -1.32 13.05 27.11
N ALA A 449 -0.59 12.06 27.61
CA ALA A 449 -1.09 11.15 28.63
C ALA A 449 -1.52 11.90 29.92
N THR A 450 -2.62 11.46 30.52
CA THR A 450 -3.12 11.97 31.80
C THR A 450 -3.16 10.86 32.83
N VAL A 451 -2.76 11.16 34.07
CA VAL A 451 -2.87 10.18 35.17
C VAL A 451 -3.37 10.83 36.46
N GLU A 452 -4.30 10.16 37.13
CA GLU A 452 -4.65 10.42 38.52
C GLU A 452 -4.05 9.35 39.43
N LEU A 453 -3.25 9.78 40.42
CA LEU A 453 -2.62 8.90 41.41
C LEU A 453 -3.25 9.14 42.76
N ARG A 454 -4.16 8.27 43.19
CA ARG A 454 -4.92 8.37 44.45
C ARG A 454 -4.44 7.30 45.44
N ASN A 455 -3.76 7.74 46.50
CA ASN A 455 -3.15 6.84 47.49
C ASN A 455 -2.20 5.80 46.86
N VAL A 456 -1.37 6.24 45.90
CA VAL A 456 -0.44 5.35 45.18
C VAL A 456 0.96 5.47 45.75
N THR A 457 1.62 4.33 45.96
CA THR A 457 3.03 4.27 46.35
C THR A 457 3.90 4.02 45.13
N LEU A 458 4.78 4.96 44.79
CA LEU A 458 5.76 4.85 43.70
C LEU A 458 6.97 5.75 43.94
N ARG A 459 8.13 5.44 43.34
CA ARG A 459 9.37 6.20 43.57
C ARG A 459 9.41 7.51 42.79
N ASN A 460 9.11 7.47 41.48
CA ASN A 460 9.13 8.67 40.65
C ASN A 460 8.26 8.55 39.40
N VAL A 461 7.84 9.72 38.92
CA VAL A 461 7.08 9.93 37.68
C VAL A 461 7.84 10.90 36.81
N ARG A 462 7.97 10.58 35.52
CA ARG A 462 8.45 11.49 34.48
C ARG A 462 7.29 11.91 33.60
N THR A 463 7.20 13.20 33.28
CA THR A 463 6.19 13.74 32.36
C THR A 463 6.87 14.55 31.26
N ASP A 464 6.35 14.47 30.03
CA ASP A 464 6.71 15.42 28.98
C ASP A 464 5.96 16.77 29.15
N ALA A 465 6.09 17.67 28.18
CA ALA A 465 5.46 19.00 28.22
C ALA A 465 3.94 18.99 27.96
N SER A 466 3.40 17.89 27.42
CA SER A 466 2.00 17.76 27.01
C SER A 466 1.17 16.90 27.98
N SER A 467 1.83 16.13 28.84
CA SER A 467 1.22 15.18 29.76
C SER A 467 0.95 15.78 31.14
N THR A 468 0.00 15.19 31.88
CA THR A 468 -0.41 15.68 33.21
C THR A 468 -0.48 14.55 34.24
N ALA A 469 0.09 14.77 35.43
CA ALA A 469 -0.05 13.87 36.59
C ALA A 469 -0.70 14.60 37.78
N LEU A 470 -1.85 14.11 38.25
CA LEU A 470 -2.57 14.61 39.41
C LEU A 470 -2.35 13.66 40.59
N VAL A 471 -1.70 14.14 41.66
CA VAL A 471 -1.34 13.29 42.82
C VAL A 471 -2.18 13.64 44.04
N PHE A 472 -2.99 12.68 44.50
CA PHE A 472 -3.81 12.77 45.69
C PHE A 472 -3.23 11.85 46.77
N ARG A 473 -2.62 12.42 47.80
CA ARG A 473 -2.08 11.66 48.93
C ARG A 473 -3.07 11.68 50.10
N ARG A 474 -3.34 10.50 50.67
CA ARG A 474 -4.02 10.41 51.97
C ARG A 474 -3.05 10.89 53.05
N VAL A 475 -3.44 11.94 53.77
CA VAL A 475 -2.73 12.40 54.96
C VAL A 475 -3.51 11.91 56.17
N GLU A 476 -3.01 10.91 56.87
CA GLU A 476 -3.58 10.43 58.13
C GLU A 476 -2.80 11.05 59.29
N VAL A 477 -3.44 11.98 60.02
CA VAL A 477 -2.84 12.64 61.19
C VAL A 477 -3.41 11.99 62.44
N GLN A 478 -2.63 11.10 63.05
CA GLN A 478 -2.96 10.50 64.34
C GLN A 478 -2.49 11.41 65.47
N VAL A 479 -3.42 12.09 66.15
CA VAL A 479 -3.13 12.87 67.35
C VAL A 479 -3.37 11.97 68.57
N VAL A 480 -2.29 11.50 69.19
CA VAL A 480 -2.36 10.75 70.46
C VAL A 480 -1.86 11.66 71.58
N ASP A 481 -2.74 11.98 72.52
CA ASP A 481 -2.39 12.63 73.78
C ASP A 481 -2.20 11.55 74.85
N GLU A 482 -0.94 11.31 75.26
CA GLU A 482 -0.63 10.41 76.38
C GLU A 482 -0.81 11.09 77.76
N SER A 483 -1.16 12.38 77.78
CA SER A 483 -1.44 13.11 79.01
C SER A 483 -2.92 12.97 79.40
N THR A 484 -3.21 12.76 80.68
CA THR A 484 -4.58 12.77 81.20
C THR A 484 -5.15 14.20 81.34
N MET A 485 -4.49 15.22 80.79
CA MET A 485 -4.94 16.60 80.86
C MET A 485 -5.73 16.99 79.61
N VAL A 486 -7.00 17.33 79.81
CA VAL A 486 -7.81 17.98 78.78
C VAL A 486 -7.21 19.36 78.49
N ILE A 487 -6.75 19.60 77.26
CA ILE A 487 -6.44 20.94 76.75
C ILE A 487 -7.74 21.52 76.16
N PRO A 488 -8.41 22.47 76.84
CA PRO A 488 -9.55 23.15 76.23
C PRO A 488 -9.04 24.07 75.12
N GLU A 489 -9.67 24.00 73.93
CA GLU A 489 -9.40 24.86 72.76
C GLU A 489 -8.05 24.61 72.04
N ALA A 490 -7.70 23.35 71.75
CA ALA A 490 -6.57 23.05 70.89
C ALA A 490 -6.90 23.29 69.39
N ASP A 491 -6.12 24.13 68.73
CA ASP A 491 -6.11 24.29 67.27
C ASP A 491 -5.02 23.39 66.67
N ILE A 492 -5.41 22.46 65.79
CA ILE A 492 -4.47 21.56 65.09
C ILE A 492 -4.37 22.03 63.64
N GLU A 493 -3.21 22.57 63.27
CA GLU A 493 -2.93 23.02 61.92
C GLU A 493 -2.13 21.95 61.15
N ILE A 494 -2.69 21.46 60.03
CA ILE A 494 -2.02 20.52 59.13
C ILE A 494 -1.58 21.31 57.89
N ARG A 495 -0.26 21.46 57.68
CA ARG A 495 0.31 22.10 56.49
C ARG A 495 0.97 21.06 55.59
N HIS A 496 0.68 21.08 54.29
CA HIS A 496 1.19 20.12 53.33
C HIS A 496 2.11 20.83 52.33
N PHE A 497 3.41 20.55 52.37
CA PHE A 497 4.40 21.30 51.59
C PHE A 497 4.71 20.58 50.27
N ILE A 498 4.56 21.28 49.15
CA ILE A 498 5.03 20.82 47.84
C ILE A 498 6.05 21.84 47.32
N ASN A 499 7.29 21.39 47.04
CA ASN A 499 8.40 22.26 46.59
C ASN A 499 8.68 23.48 47.50
N GLY A 500 8.55 23.31 48.81
CA GLY A 500 8.97 24.33 49.80
C GLY A 500 8.03 25.52 49.98
N THR A 501 6.81 25.48 49.43
CA THR A 501 5.74 26.46 49.73
C THR A 501 4.59 25.73 50.43
N VAL A 502 3.99 26.41 51.42
CA VAL A 502 2.81 25.92 52.20
C VAL A 502 1.60 25.77 51.29
#